data_AF-A0A1Y3BL69-F1
#
_entry.id   AF-A0A1Y3BL69-F1
#
_cell.length_a   1.000
_cell.length_b   1.000
_cell.length_c   1.000
_cell.angle_alpha   90.00
_cell.angle_beta   90.00
_cell.angle_gamma   90.00
#
_symmetry.space_group_name_H-M   'P 1'
#
loop_
_entity.id
_entity.type
_entity.pdbx_description
1 polymer ?
#
loop_
_entity_poly.entity_id
_entity_poly.type
_entity_poly.pdbx_seq_one_letter_code
_entity_poly.pdbx_strand_id
1 'polypeptide(L)'
;MTTKPAPLKWAQRKDLVYLNFEVQDAVNPEVVVEKDKVIYRAETKDKEKYETILNLYGEIKPDDSKWINRDRGAEFVLIKNDTGSYWKRLLKEDKKYHWLKVDFNRWKDEDESDDEAGGGGGGGANFEEMMRQMGGLGGGMG
;
A
#
# COMPACT_ATOMS: atom_id res chain seq x y z
N MET A 1 -25.81 11.56 7.29
CA MET A 1 -24.36 11.50 7.08
C MET A 1 -24.12 10.56 5.92
N THR A 2 -23.52 11.03 4.84
CA THR A 2 -23.27 10.22 3.64
C THR A 2 -21.87 9.67 3.70
N THR A 3 -21.71 8.35 3.58
CA THR A 3 -20.39 7.71 3.48
C THR A 3 -19.85 7.89 2.06
N LYS A 4 -18.60 8.33 1.93
CA LYS A 4 -17.96 8.58 0.63
C LYS A 4 -16.69 7.71 0.45
N PRO A 5 -16.26 7.41 -0.79
CA PRO A 5 -14.99 6.71 -0.99
C PRO A 5 -13.81 7.58 -0.56
N ALA A 6 -12.81 6.95 0.03
CA ALA A 6 -11.55 7.60 0.39
C ALA A 6 -10.73 7.88 -0.88
N PRO A 7 -10.16 9.09 -1.02
CA PRO A 7 -9.15 9.32 -2.05
C PRO A 7 -8.00 8.34 -1.86
N LEU A 8 -7.57 7.71 -2.94
CA LEU A 8 -6.60 6.63 -2.94
C LEU A 8 -5.57 6.84 -4.06
N LYS A 9 -4.30 6.75 -3.69
CA LYS A 9 -3.19 6.64 -4.62
C LYS A 9 -2.63 5.22 -4.61
N TRP A 10 -2.26 4.70 -5.77
CA TRP A 10 -1.65 3.37 -5.88
C TRP A 10 -0.46 3.35 -6.82
N ALA A 11 0.51 2.50 -6.51
CA ALA A 11 1.63 2.15 -7.36
C ALA A 11 1.95 0.67 -7.18
N GLN A 12 2.85 0.12 -7.97
CA GLN A 12 3.24 -1.29 -7.86
C GLN A 12 4.71 -1.50 -8.22
N ARG A 13 5.19 -2.68 -7.84
CA ARG A 13 6.43 -3.31 -8.29
C ARG A 13 6.11 -4.71 -8.84
N LYS A 14 7.14 -5.46 -9.20
CA LYS A 14 7.00 -6.84 -9.74
C LYS A 14 6.32 -7.78 -8.74
N ASP A 15 6.51 -7.56 -7.45
CA ASP A 15 6.14 -8.43 -6.34
C ASP A 15 5.14 -7.81 -5.35
N LEU A 16 4.92 -6.50 -5.39
CA LEU A 16 4.03 -5.80 -4.45
C LEU A 16 3.18 -4.69 -5.06
N VAL A 17 2.17 -4.25 -4.32
CA VAL A 17 1.30 -3.11 -4.61
C VAL A 17 1.28 -2.17 -3.41
N TYR A 18 1.50 -0.89 -3.66
CA TYR A 18 1.33 0.17 -2.67
C TYR A 18 -0.08 0.77 -2.78
N LEU A 19 -0.76 0.90 -1.64
CA LEU A 19 -1.97 1.72 -1.53
C LEU A 19 -1.75 2.82 -0.51
N ASN A 20 -2.28 4.00 -0.78
CA ASN A 20 -2.24 5.13 0.13
C ASN A 20 -3.60 5.83 0.15
N PHE A 21 -4.39 5.57 1.19
CA PHE A 21 -5.68 6.24 1.43
C PHE A 21 -5.42 7.60 2.06
N GLU A 22 -5.78 8.69 1.38
CA GLU A 22 -5.49 10.06 1.79
C GLU A 22 -6.60 10.63 2.69
N VAL A 23 -6.90 9.94 3.79
CA VAL A 23 -7.85 10.41 4.82
C VAL A 23 -7.07 10.99 6.00
N GLN A 24 -7.09 12.31 6.13
CA GLN A 24 -6.41 13.02 7.23
C GLN A 24 -7.17 12.85 8.55
N ASP A 25 -6.43 12.79 9.66
CA ASP A 25 -7.00 12.71 11.01
C ASP A 25 -8.02 11.55 11.17
N ALA A 26 -7.80 10.45 10.46
CA ALA A 26 -8.61 9.24 10.56
C ALA A 26 -8.51 8.66 11.98
N VAL A 27 -9.66 8.52 12.63
CA VAL A 27 -9.79 7.93 13.97
C VAL A 27 -10.34 6.52 13.82
N ASN A 28 -9.66 5.54 14.42
CA ASN A 28 -10.05 4.13 14.44
C ASN A 28 -10.36 3.53 13.05
N PRO A 29 -9.39 3.51 12.11
CA PRO A 29 -9.61 2.87 10.82
C PRO A 29 -9.87 1.37 11.00
N GLU A 30 -10.90 0.87 10.33
CA GLU A 30 -11.18 -0.56 10.19
C GLU A 30 -10.65 -1.02 8.85
N VAL A 31 -9.82 -2.06 8.88
CA VAL A 31 -9.12 -2.59 7.71
C VAL A 31 -9.33 -4.08 7.63
N VAL A 32 -9.81 -4.53 6.47
CA VAL A 32 -9.88 -5.96 6.12
C VAL A 32 -9.04 -6.18 4.88
N VAL A 33 -8.10 -7.12 4.96
CA VAL A 33 -7.26 -7.55 3.84
C VAL A 33 -7.54 -9.03 3.58
N GLU A 34 -8.07 -9.34 2.41
CA GLU A 34 -8.34 -10.69 1.92
C GLU A 34 -7.49 -10.96 0.68
N LYS A 35 -7.53 -12.21 0.18
CA LYS A 35 -6.72 -12.66 -0.97
C LYS A 35 -6.88 -11.78 -2.22
N ASP A 36 -8.06 -11.23 -2.46
CA ASP A 36 -8.35 -10.43 -3.65
C ASP A 36 -9.21 -9.19 -3.33
N LYS A 37 -9.25 -8.79 -2.06
CA LYS A 37 -10.08 -7.69 -1.58
C LYS A 37 -9.40 -6.90 -0.47
N VAL A 38 -9.52 -5.58 -0.52
CA VAL A 38 -9.20 -4.69 0.60
C VAL A 38 -10.42 -3.84 0.93
N ILE A 39 -10.81 -3.81 2.20
CA ILE A 39 -11.85 -2.92 2.71
C ILE A 39 -11.19 -1.95 3.67
N TYR A 40 -11.38 -0.66 3.42
CA TYR A 40 -10.94 0.42 4.28
C TYR A 40 -12.15 1.23 4.71
N ARG A 41 -12.32 1.39 6.02
CA ARG A 41 -13.32 2.27 6.62
C ARG A 41 -12.64 3.19 7.63
N ALA A 42 -13.05 4.45 7.65
CA ALA A 42 -12.54 5.41 8.61
C ALA A 42 -13.58 6.51 8.89
N GLU A 43 -13.48 7.09 10.09
CA GLU A 43 -14.19 8.31 10.45
C GLU A 43 -13.16 9.38 10.84
N THR A 44 -13.32 10.61 10.36
CA THR A 44 -12.46 11.73 10.76
C THR A 44 -12.98 12.39 12.04
N LYS A 45 -12.16 13.23 12.67
CA LYS A 45 -12.58 14.06 13.82
C LYS A 45 -13.81 14.93 13.50
N ASP A 46 -13.95 15.36 12.25
CA ASP A 46 -15.09 16.14 11.74
C ASP A 46 -16.34 15.30 11.42
N LYS A 47 -16.34 14.01 11.81
CA LYS A 47 -17.42 13.04 11.58
C LYS A 47 -17.70 12.76 10.11
N GLU A 48 -16.70 12.95 9.24
CA GLU A 48 -16.78 12.47 7.86
C GLU A 48 -16.52 10.97 7.81
N LYS A 49 -17.38 10.23 7.13
CA LYS A 49 -17.30 8.78 7.03
C LYS A 49 -16.79 8.35 5.66
N TYR A 50 -15.81 7.47 5.68
CA TYR A 50 -15.21 6.90 4.49
C TYR A 50 -15.39 5.38 4.48
N GLU A 51 -15.76 4.85 3.32
CA GLU A 51 -15.75 3.41 3.05
C GLU A 51 -15.26 3.19 1.63
N THR A 52 -14.30 2.28 1.46
CA THR A 52 -13.79 1.91 0.14
C THR A 52 -13.55 0.42 0.09
N ILE A 53 -14.14 -0.22 -0.91
CA ILE A 53 -14.01 -1.65 -1.18
C ILE A 53 -13.24 -1.80 -2.49
N LEU A 54 -12.05 -2.38 -2.42
CA LEU A 54 -11.18 -2.63 -3.56
C LEU A 54 -11.21 -4.11 -3.90
N ASN A 55 -11.89 -4.47 -4.99
CA ASN A 55 -11.78 -5.81 -5.58
C ASN A 55 -10.55 -5.83 -6.49
N LEU A 56 -9.45 -6.40 -6.00
CA LEU A 56 -8.11 -6.32 -6.60
C LEU A 56 -8.01 -7.13 -7.91
N TYR A 57 -7.27 -6.60 -8.87
CA TYR A 57 -7.06 -7.21 -10.19
C TYR A 57 -6.48 -8.63 -10.09
N GLY A 58 -5.48 -8.81 -9.22
CA GLY A 58 -4.85 -10.09 -8.93
C GLY A 58 -4.90 -10.44 -7.45
N GLU A 59 -4.45 -11.65 -7.14
CA GLU A 59 -4.38 -12.14 -5.77
C GLU A 59 -3.14 -11.60 -5.04
N ILE A 60 -3.28 -11.42 -3.73
CA ILE A 60 -2.25 -11.04 -2.78
C ILE A 60 -2.09 -12.11 -1.69
N LYS A 61 -1.04 -11.98 -0.89
CA LYS A 61 -0.79 -12.77 0.33
C LYS A 61 -1.16 -11.91 1.54
N PRO A 62 -2.35 -12.07 2.15
CA PRO A 62 -2.79 -11.20 3.24
C PRO A 62 -1.85 -11.24 4.45
N ASP A 63 -1.33 -12.42 4.79
CA ASP A 63 -0.45 -12.63 5.95
C ASP A 63 0.92 -11.95 5.78
N ASP A 64 1.40 -11.82 4.53
CA ASP A 64 2.66 -11.12 4.22
C ASP A 64 2.44 -9.62 3.98
N SER A 65 1.19 -9.19 3.83
CA SER A 65 0.82 -7.80 3.57
C SER A 65 0.76 -6.99 4.86
N LYS A 66 1.16 -5.72 4.78
CA LYS A 66 1.23 -4.82 5.94
C LYS A 66 0.51 -3.52 5.66
N TRP A 67 0.02 -2.89 6.71
CA TRP A 67 -0.54 -1.54 6.63
C TRP A 67 -0.22 -0.76 7.90
N ILE A 68 -0.25 0.56 7.78
CA ILE A 68 -0.04 1.49 8.88
C ILE A 68 -0.93 2.72 8.70
N ASN A 69 -1.61 3.12 9.78
CA ASN A 69 -2.28 4.41 9.83
C ASN A 69 -1.28 5.51 10.20
N ARG A 70 -1.32 6.63 9.49
CA ARG A 70 -0.51 7.84 9.72
C ARG A 70 -1.44 9.05 9.79
N ASP A 71 -0.91 10.19 10.23
CA ASP A 71 -1.69 11.43 10.37
C ASP A 71 -2.34 11.88 9.04
N ARG A 72 -1.68 11.58 7.92
CA ARG A 72 -2.10 12.00 6.57
C ARG A 72 -2.87 10.94 5.79
N GLY A 73 -3.05 9.75 6.35
CA GLY A 73 -3.65 8.64 5.63
C GLY A 73 -3.21 7.26 6.09
N ALA A 74 -3.72 6.23 5.43
CA ALA A 74 -3.34 4.85 5.67
C ALA A 74 -2.54 4.30 4.50
N GLU A 75 -1.32 3.82 4.79
CA GLU A 75 -0.41 3.25 3.81
C GLU A 75 -0.44 1.73 3.90
N PHE A 76 -0.47 1.07 2.75
CA PHE A 76 -0.47 -0.38 2.62
C PHE A 76 0.66 -0.82 1.70
N VAL A 77 1.25 -1.95 2.05
CA VAL A 77 2.15 -2.75 1.21
C VAL A 77 1.52 -4.12 1.07
N LEU A 78 0.93 -4.38 -0.09
CA LEU A 78 0.28 -5.65 -0.39
C LEU A 78 1.25 -6.53 -1.18
N ILE A 79 1.51 -7.74 -0.69
CA ILE A 79 2.41 -8.68 -1.36
C ILE A 79 1.61 -9.46 -2.40
N LYS A 80 2.01 -9.41 -3.66
CA LYS A 80 1.35 -10.16 -4.75
C LYS A 80 1.54 -11.65 -4.53
N ASN A 81 0.50 -12.43 -4.84
CA ASN A 81 0.61 -13.88 -4.83
C ASN A 81 1.41 -14.39 -6.05
N ASP A 82 1.16 -13.78 -7.22
CA ASP A 82 1.89 -14.04 -8.46
C ASP A 82 2.94 -12.93 -8.71
N THR A 83 4.22 -13.31 -8.68
CA THR A 83 5.35 -12.39 -8.83
C THR A 83 5.82 -12.34 -10.28
N GLY A 84 6.09 -11.15 -10.79
CA GLY A 84 6.77 -10.97 -12.09
C GLY A 84 5.92 -10.32 -13.18
N SER A 85 4.61 -10.16 -12.98
CA SER A 85 3.75 -9.41 -13.90
C SER A 85 3.22 -8.12 -13.27
N TYR A 86 3.33 -7.01 -14.02
CA TYR A 86 2.66 -5.77 -13.66
C TYR A 86 1.16 -5.88 -13.90
N TRP A 87 0.36 -5.40 -12.95
CA TRP A 87 -1.08 -5.31 -13.10
C TRP A 87 -1.41 -4.13 -14.00
N LYS A 88 -2.14 -4.35 -15.10
CA LYS A 88 -2.58 -3.25 -15.98
C LYS A 88 -3.50 -2.23 -15.30
N ARG A 89 -4.12 -2.61 -14.19
CA ARG A 89 -5.00 -1.79 -13.34
C ARG A 89 -5.06 -2.36 -11.93
N LEU A 90 -5.44 -1.55 -10.96
CA LEU A 90 -5.58 -2.01 -9.57
C LEU A 90 -6.78 -2.94 -9.35
N LEU A 91 -7.90 -2.64 -10.01
CA LEU A 91 -9.20 -3.28 -9.73
C LEU A 91 -9.58 -4.28 -10.83
N LYS A 92 -10.36 -5.31 -10.49
CA LYS A 92 -10.90 -6.26 -11.50
C LYS A 92 -11.74 -5.54 -12.55
N GLU A 93 -12.58 -4.62 -12.09
CA GLU A 93 -13.45 -3.80 -12.94
C GLU A 93 -12.64 -2.82 -13.79
N ASP A 94 -13.02 -2.70 -15.05
CA ASP A 94 -12.44 -1.74 -15.98
C ASP A 94 -13.22 -0.41 -15.94
N LYS A 95 -13.28 0.20 -14.76
CA LYS A 95 -13.96 1.47 -14.53
C LYS A 95 -12.99 2.51 -13.99
N LYS A 96 -13.13 3.74 -14.47
CA LYS A 96 -12.38 4.88 -13.96
C LYS A 96 -13.10 5.47 -12.76
N TYR A 97 -12.47 5.41 -11.59
CA TYR A 97 -12.97 6.03 -10.36
C TYR A 97 -12.27 7.37 -10.12
N HIS A 98 -13.04 8.43 -9.83
CA HIS A 98 -12.48 9.76 -9.58
C HIS A 98 -11.60 9.85 -8.32
N TRP A 99 -11.82 8.93 -7.38
CA TRP A 99 -11.09 8.81 -6.12
C TRP A 99 -9.84 7.91 -6.22
N LEU A 100 -9.64 7.18 -7.32
CA LEU A 100 -8.47 6.30 -7.51
C LEU A 100 -7.48 6.94 -8.49
N LYS A 101 -6.24 7.15 -8.06
CA LYS A 101 -5.17 7.79 -8.86
C LYS A 101 -3.86 7.00 -8.78
N VAL A 102 -3.00 7.15 -9.77
CA VAL A 102 -1.63 6.61 -9.73
C VAL A 102 -0.79 7.46 -8.77
N ASP A 103 0.03 6.81 -7.94
CA ASP A 103 1.03 7.47 -7.11
C ASP A 103 2.32 7.71 -7.89
N PHE A 104 2.43 8.87 -8.53
CA PHE A 104 3.62 9.23 -9.31
C PHE A 104 4.90 9.37 -8.47
N ASN A 105 4.80 9.56 -7.14
CA ASN A 105 5.99 9.62 -6.28
C ASN A 105 6.61 8.24 -6.05
N ARG A 106 5.80 7.19 -6.12
CA ARG A 106 6.22 5.79 -5.93
C ARG A 106 6.24 5.01 -7.24
N TRP A 107 5.79 5.60 -8.34
CA TRP A 107 5.75 4.95 -9.65
C TRP A 107 7.17 4.72 -10.18
N LYS A 108 7.40 3.52 -10.70
CA LYS A 108 8.62 3.09 -11.39
C LYS A 108 8.18 2.28 -12.60
N ASP A 109 8.87 2.48 -13.72
CA ASP A 109 8.63 1.73 -14.94
C ASP A 109 9.08 0.26 -14.78
N GLU A 110 8.61 -0.64 -15.65
CA GLU A 110 8.88 -2.08 -15.58
C GLU A 110 10.36 -2.42 -15.87
N ASP A 111 11.01 -1.58 -16.69
CA ASP A 111 12.39 -1.70 -17.15
C ASP A 111 13.42 -0.99 -16.24
N GLU A 112 12.99 -0.15 -15.29
CA GLU A 112 13.88 0.36 -14.25
C GLU A 112 14.10 -0.76 -13.22
N SER A 113 15.19 -1.53 -13.38
CA SER A 113 15.66 -2.48 -12.36
C SER A 113 15.76 -1.82 -10.98
N ASP A 114 15.47 -2.58 -9.93
CA ASP A 114 15.57 -2.17 -8.52
C ASP A 114 17.02 -1.88 -8.05
N ASP A 115 17.97 -1.89 -9.00
CA ASP A 115 19.37 -1.49 -8.82
C ASP A 115 19.50 0.04 -8.73
N GLU A 116 18.95 0.62 -7.66
CA GLU A 116 19.43 1.92 -7.19
C GLU A 116 19.95 1.80 -5.75
N ALA A 117 20.99 0.98 -5.61
CA ALA A 117 21.96 1.15 -4.53
C ALA A 117 22.77 2.44 -4.79
N GLY A 118 22.28 3.56 -4.24
CA GLY A 118 23.09 4.76 -3.97
C GLY A 118 22.84 5.94 -4.91
N GLY A 119 22.03 6.92 -4.47
CA GLY A 119 21.71 8.06 -5.32
C GLY A 119 21.16 9.36 -4.71
N GLY A 120 21.03 9.49 -3.38
CA GLY A 120 20.85 10.79 -2.72
C GLY A 120 19.40 11.30 -2.56
N GLY A 121 19.12 11.86 -1.38
CA GLY A 121 17.89 12.60 -1.07
C GLY A 121 17.10 12.02 0.11
N GLY A 122 17.38 12.50 1.31
CA GLY A 122 16.92 11.93 2.59
C GLY A 122 15.41 11.70 2.73
N GLY A 123 15.07 10.54 3.31
CA GLY A 123 13.72 10.23 3.79
C GLY A 123 13.46 8.75 4.13
N GLY A 124 14.25 7.82 3.57
CA GLY A 124 13.97 6.38 3.65
C GLY A 124 14.72 5.58 4.74
N ALA A 125 15.63 6.19 5.49
CA ALA A 125 16.60 5.47 6.33
C ALA A 125 15.99 4.63 7.48
N ASN A 126 14.72 4.82 7.83
CA ASN A 126 14.16 4.25 9.06
C ASN A 126 13.48 2.88 8.91
N PHE A 127 13.17 2.40 7.71
CA PHE A 127 12.46 1.12 7.53
C PHE A 127 13.39 -0.01 7.09
N GLU A 128 14.34 0.30 6.21
CA GLU A 128 15.34 -0.66 5.72
C GLU A 128 16.37 -1.02 6.80
N GLU A 129 16.73 -0.05 7.65
CA GLU A 129 17.59 -0.29 8.82
C GLU A 129 16.89 -1.17 9.87
N MET A 130 15.57 -1.03 10.03
CA MET A 130 14.77 -1.85 10.95
C MET A 130 14.61 -3.31 10.46
N MET A 131 14.48 -3.51 9.14
CA MET A 131 14.47 -4.84 8.51
C MET A 131 15.84 -5.54 8.60
N ARG A 132 16.94 -4.80 8.44
CA ARG A 132 18.30 -5.33 8.63
C ARG A 132 18.59 -5.71 10.08
N GLN A 133 18.09 -4.94 11.05
CA GLN A 133 18.33 -5.19 12.47
C GLN A 133 17.58 -6.42 13.01
N MET A 134 16.42 -6.78 12.43
CA MET A 134 15.66 -7.99 12.83
C MET A 134 16.15 -9.29 12.16
N GLY A 135 16.96 -9.21 11.11
CA GLY A 135 17.50 -10.38 10.40
C GLY A 135 18.87 -10.88 10.88
N GLY A 136 19.47 -10.23 11.89
CA GLY A 136 20.88 -10.44 12.28
C GLY A 136 21.15 -11.28 13.54
N LEU A 137 20.13 -11.84 14.20
CA LEU A 137 20.29 -12.58 15.47
C LEU A 137 20.29 -14.10 15.29
N GLY A 138 21.11 -14.61 14.36
CA GLY A 138 21.21 -16.05 14.11
C GLY A 138 22.50 -16.47 13.43
N GLY A 139 23.63 -16.41 14.14
CA GLY A 139 24.89 -16.95 13.61
C GLY A 139 26.12 -16.55 14.40
N GLY A 140 26.24 -17.01 15.64
CA GLY A 140 27.42 -16.74 16.46
C GLY A 140 27.55 -17.73 17.62
N MET A 141 27.86 -19.00 17.31
CA MET A 141 28.54 -19.89 18.26
C MET A 141 29.32 -20.97 17.48
N GLY A 142 30.60 -20.67 17.24
CA GLY A 142 31.62 -21.54 16.68
C GLY A 142 32.97 -20.88 16.89
#